data_AF-A0A7S4LAV0-F1
#
_entry.id   AF-A0A7S4LAV0-F1
#
_cell.length_a   1.000
_cell.length_b   1.000
_cell.length_c   1.000
_cell.angle_alpha   90.00
_cell.angle_beta   90.00
_cell.angle_gamma   90.00
#
_symmetry.space_group_name_H-M   'P 1'
#
loop_
_entity.id
_entity.type
_entity.pdbx_description
1 polymer ?
#
loop_
_entity_poly.entity_id
_entity_poly.type
_entity_poly.pdbx_seq_one_letter_code
_entity_poly.pdbx_strand_id
1 'polypeptide(L)'
;DLQNPAPDAASMEDVAQGPLFYRIAVHMLQRPTYRLWTDLLNSYNSNVNAPESYSEQKLEQIDSFLDAILATECMRVAYHYITDVLGFEFTLPEFKEKLFTMWFKLHPLHFPIIVPGQTLQRPKKGRKDIELPEVDVEFCAGFEHVFLGETEIHEGDTVGVILGYHYWLKFFLDEIVGRVNYLGSRYHRNSHAKLGAPFVELKFRWDKGDQTFLKKRGSFFVGPSPEYIVAAASVAFFETSTPELAEKYGWVPKRSNYVTERNV
;
A
#
# COMPACT_ATOMS: atom_id res chain seq x y z
N ASP A 1 -4.90 -0.73 21.62
CA ASP A 1 -4.78 -1.97 22.42
C ASP A 1 -4.89 -3.14 21.47
N LEU A 2 -3.92 -4.05 21.50
CA LEU A 2 -3.89 -5.23 20.63
C LEU A 2 -4.72 -6.41 21.16
N GLN A 3 -5.31 -6.28 22.36
CA GLN A 3 -6.37 -7.12 22.91
C GLN A 3 -6.14 -8.63 22.70
N ASN A 4 -7.19 -9.37 22.29
CA ASN A 4 -7.12 -10.81 22.07
C ASN A 4 -6.67 -11.14 20.64
N PRO A 5 -6.11 -12.35 20.44
CA PRO A 5 -5.85 -12.86 19.10
C PRO A 5 -7.16 -13.02 18.33
N ALA A 6 -7.18 -12.58 17.07
CA ALA A 6 -8.30 -12.74 16.15
C ALA A 6 -8.63 -14.23 15.96
N PRO A 7 -9.92 -14.58 15.76
CA PRO A 7 -10.35 -15.95 15.53
C PRO A 7 -9.86 -16.46 14.17
N ASP A 8 -10.14 -17.74 13.89
CA ASP A 8 -9.78 -18.40 12.65
C ASP A 8 -10.20 -17.61 11.41
N ALA A 9 -9.51 -17.86 10.29
CA ALA A 9 -9.61 -17.03 9.08
C ALA A 9 -11.06 -16.82 8.59
N ALA A 10 -11.95 -17.78 8.77
CA ALA A 10 -13.35 -17.72 8.35
C ALA A 10 -14.30 -17.02 9.33
N SER A 11 -13.96 -16.89 10.62
CA SER A 11 -14.87 -16.35 11.63
C SER A 11 -14.92 -14.81 11.60
N MET A 12 -16.11 -14.21 11.62
CA MET A 12 -16.27 -12.76 11.83
C MET A 12 -16.56 -12.40 13.29
N GLU A 13 -16.32 -13.33 14.21
CA GLU A 13 -16.52 -13.09 15.63
C GLU A 13 -15.61 -11.96 16.12
N ASP A 14 -16.23 -11.03 16.82
CA ASP A 14 -15.52 -9.92 17.45
C ASP A 14 -15.01 -10.34 18.82
N VAL A 15 -13.70 -10.57 18.89
CA VAL A 15 -13.00 -10.92 20.14
C VAL A 15 -12.24 -9.73 20.74
N ALA A 16 -12.36 -8.54 20.12
CA ALA A 16 -11.81 -7.29 20.59
C ALA A 16 -12.94 -6.44 21.21
N GLN A 17 -13.00 -6.41 22.53
CA GLN A 17 -14.06 -5.68 23.25
C GLN A 17 -13.96 -4.15 23.14
N GLY A 18 -12.82 -3.62 22.67
CA GLY A 18 -12.60 -2.19 22.49
C GLY A 18 -11.98 -1.84 21.14
N PRO A 19 -11.78 -0.54 20.85
CA PRO A 19 -11.12 -0.11 19.63
C PRO A 19 -9.63 -0.46 19.65
N LEU A 20 -9.03 -0.54 18.46
CA LEU A 20 -7.58 -0.62 18.33
C LEU A 20 -6.92 0.67 18.84
N PHE A 21 -7.48 1.83 18.51
CA PHE A 21 -6.94 3.14 18.90
C PHE A 21 -7.84 3.85 19.90
N TYR A 22 -7.32 4.11 21.11
CA TYR A 22 -8.05 4.87 22.14
C TYR A 22 -7.84 6.37 22.04
N ARG A 23 -6.65 6.79 21.57
CA ARG A 23 -6.27 8.20 21.48
C ARG A 23 -5.17 8.38 20.45
N ILE A 24 -5.20 9.51 19.77
CA ILE A 24 -4.12 10.00 18.92
C ILE A 24 -3.79 11.44 19.29
N ALA A 25 -2.55 11.86 19.09
CA ALA A 25 -2.13 13.23 19.31
C ALA A 25 -2.50 14.10 18.08
N VAL A 26 -3.69 14.70 18.08
CA VAL A 26 -4.26 15.42 16.92
C VAL A 26 -3.38 16.59 16.45
N HIS A 27 -2.61 17.22 17.34
CA HIS A 27 -1.69 18.30 16.95
C HIS A 27 -0.62 17.86 15.92
N MET A 28 -0.28 16.56 15.89
CA MET A 28 0.64 15.99 14.90
C MET A 28 0.08 16.04 13.47
N LEU A 29 -1.25 16.12 13.34
CA LEU A 29 -1.97 16.18 12.06
C LEU A 29 -2.01 17.59 11.45
N GLN A 30 -1.39 18.59 12.08
CA GLN A 30 -1.36 19.97 11.58
C GLN A 30 -0.39 20.17 10.40
N ARG A 31 0.44 19.17 10.09
CA ARG A 31 1.41 19.28 9.00
C ARG A 31 0.68 19.29 7.65
N PRO A 32 1.13 20.10 6.66
CA PRO A 32 0.49 20.18 5.35
C PRO A 32 0.31 18.83 4.64
N THR A 33 1.24 17.89 4.85
CA THR A 33 1.20 16.57 4.24
C THR A 33 -0.03 15.75 4.66
N TYR A 34 -0.49 15.85 5.91
CA TYR A 34 -1.72 15.18 6.36
C TYR A 34 -2.98 15.81 5.76
N ARG A 35 -3.01 17.14 5.64
CA ARG A 35 -4.13 17.85 5.00
C ARG A 35 -4.26 17.44 3.54
N LEU A 36 -3.18 17.55 2.77
CA LEU A 36 -3.18 17.22 1.33
C LEU A 36 -3.48 15.73 1.09
N TRP A 37 -2.97 14.86 1.96
CA TRP A 37 -3.34 13.44 1.95
C TRP A 37 -4.85 13.22 2.19
N THR A 38 -5.45 13.95 3.14
CA THR A 38 -6.89 13.88 3.42
C THR A 38 -7.71 14.42 2.24
N ASP A 39 -7.26 15.51 1.62
CA ASP A 39 -7.90 16.09 0.44
C ASP A 39 -7.90 15.10 -0.73
N LEU A 40 -6.79 14.39 -0.94
CA LEU A 40 -6.71 13.28 -1.90
C LEU A 40 -7.66 12.14 -1.53
N LEU A 41 -7.67 11.65 -0.29
CA LEU A 41 -8.62 10.61 0.12
C LEU A 41 -10.08 10.98 -0.20
N ASN A 42 -10.45 12.24 0.04
CA ASN A 42 -11.79 12.74 -0.22
C ASN A 42 -12.12 12.77 -1.72
N SER A 43 -11.16 13.17 -2.58
CA SER A 43 -11.40 13.20 -4.02
C SER A 43 -11.55 11.81 -4.64
N TYR A 44 -10.83 10.81 -4.13
CA TYR A 44 -11.08 9.41 -4.52
C TYR A 44 -12.44 8.90 -4.00
N ASN A 45 -12.82 9.22 -2.77
CA ASN A 45 -14.10 8.80 -2.18
C ASN A 45 -15.34 9.46 -2.82
N SER A 46 -15.18 10.58 -3.54
CA SER A 46 -16.28 11.13 -4.35
C SER A 46 -16.52 10.37 -5.66
N ASN A 47 -15.59 9.50 -6.06
CA ASN A 47 -15.60 8.86 -7.39
C ASN A 47 -15.87 7.34 -7.36
N VAL A 48 -16.42 6.81 -6.26
CA VAL A 48 -16.55 5.36 -5.96
C VAL A 48 -17.29 4.56 -7.05
N ASN A 49 -18.10 5.21 -7.89
CA ASN A 49 -18.94 4.55 -8.89
C ASN A 49 -18.54 4.87 -10.35
N ALA A 50 -17.42 5.56 -10.58
CA ALA A 50 -16.93 5.86 -11.93
C ALA A 50 -15.57 5.19 -12.18
N PRO A 51 -15.25 4.83 -13.44
CA PRO A 51 -13.91 4.45 -13.81
C PRO A 51 -12.92 5.53 -13.34
N GLU A 52 -11.86 5.09 -12.69
CA GLU A 52 -10.82 5.97 -12.17
C GLU A 52 -10.26 6.82 -13.32
N SER A 53 -10.35 8.13 -13.18
CA SER A 53 -9.94 9.08 -14.23
C SER A 53 -9.20 10.26 -13.63
N TYR A 54 -8.23 10.77 -14.39
CA TYR A 54 -7.43 11.93 -14.02
C TYR A 54 -8.14 13.21 -14.44
N SER A 55 -9.02 13.71 -13.57
CA SER A 55 -9.49 15.10 -13.73
C SER A 55 -8.34 16.07 -13.47
N GLU A 56 -8.41 17.26 -14.08
CA GLU A 56 -7.42 18.33 -13.88
C GLU A 56 -7.24 18.67 -12.39
N GLN A 57 -8.36 18.75 -11.65
CA GLN A 57 -8.36 18.97 -10.21
C GLN A 57 -7.64 17.84 -9.44
N LYS A 58 -7.82 16.58 -9.84
CA LYS A 58 -7.16 15.45 -9.19
C LYS A 58 -5.66 15.48 -9.43
N LEU A 59 -5.24 15.80 -10.64
CA LEU A 59 -3.82 15.97 -10.97
C LEU A 59 -3.19 17.10 -10.16
N GLU A 60 -3.86 18.24 -10.01
CA GLU A 60 -3.39 19.35 -9.18
C GLU A 60 -3.24 18.97 -7.70
N GLN A 61 -4.19 18.19 -7.16
CA GLN A 61 -4.11 17.68 -5.79
C GLN A 61 -2.94 16.70 -5.61
N ILE A 62 -2.73 15.80 -6.59
CA ILE A 62 -1.60 14.86 -6.57
C ILE A 62 -0.29 15.64 -6.63
N ASP A 63 -0.18 16.61 -7.53
CA ASP A 63 1.00 17.43 -7.72
C ASP A 63 1.36 18.21 -6.44
N SER A 64 0.36 18.84 -5.82
CA SER A 64 0.48 19.55 -4.55
C SER A 64 0.94 18.65 -3.40
N PHE A 65 0.38 17.43 -3.32
CA PHE A 65 0.80 16.44 -2.33
C PHE A 65 2.24 16.00 -2.56
N LEU A 66 2.62 15.70 -3.80
CA LEU A 66 3.99 15.31 -4.16
C LEU A 66 5.01 16.41 -3.81
N ASP A 67 4.69 17.68 -4.10
CA ASP A 67 5.56 18.80 -3.69
C ASP A 67 5.70 18.90 -2.18
N ALA A 68 4.59 18.76 -1.45
CA ALA A 68 4.60 18.84 0.01
C ALA A 68 5.44 17.73 0.64
N ILE A 69 5.37 16.50 0.13
CA ILE A 69 6.19 15.40 0.65
C ILE A 69 7.67 15.55 0.25
N LEU A 70 7.98 16.01 -0.98
CA LEU A 70 9.35 16.26 -1.44
C LEU A 70 10.03 17.37 -0.63
N ALA A 71 9.26 18.33 -0.13
CA ALA A 71 9.76 19.39 0.74
C ALA A 71 10.12 18.88 2.16
N THR A 72 9.82 17.63 2.53
CA THR A 72 10.12 17.10 3.87
C THR A 72 11.53 16.53 3.98
N GLU A 73 12.12 16.61 5.18
CA GLU A 73 13.44 16.03 5.45
C GLU A 73 13.48 14.51 5.20
N CYS A 74 12.40 13.81 5.56
CA CYS A 74 12.28 12.38 5.34
C CYS A 74 12.43 12.01 3.85
N MET A 75 11.78 12.75 2.96
CA MET A 75 11.85 12.49 1.52
C MET A 75 13.19 12.92 0.93
N ARG A 76 13.81 13.99 1.45
CA ARG A 76 15.18 14.37 1.05
C ARG A 76 16.19 13.28 1.36
N VAL A 77 16.13 12.70 2.56
CA VAL A 77 16.99 11.58 2.96
C VAL A 77 16.77 10.38 2.02
N ALA A 78 15.53 10.05 1.69
CA ALA A 78 15.22 8.98 0.73
C ALA A 78 15.77 9.28 -0.67
N TYR A 79 15.57 10.49 -1.18
CA TYR A 79 16.08 10.92 -2.48
C TYR A 79 17.62 10.84 -2.55
N HIS A 80 18.32 11.35 -1.53
CA HIS A 80 19.78 11.25 -1.43
C HIS A 80 20.26 9.81 -1.34
N TYR A 81 19.57 8.95 -0.57
CA TYR A 81 19.93 7.54 -0.52
C TYR A 81 19.79 6.87 -1.91
N ILE A 82 18.69 7.12 -2.60
CA ILE A 82 18.43 6.55 -3.94
C ILE A 82 19.46 7.05 -4.97
N THR A 83 19.83 8.33 -4.91
CA THR A 83 20.74 8.93 -5.88
C THR A 83 22.22 8.68 -5.55
N ASP A 84 22.62 8.99 -4.32
CA ASP A 84 24.02 8.96 -3.89
C ASP A 84 24.50 7.55 -3.52
N VAL A 85 23.62 6.71 -2.95
CA VAL A 85 23.98 5.36 -2.48
C VAL A 85 23.62 4.28 -3.50
N LEU A 86 22.37 4.27 -3.98
CA LEU A 86 21.92 3.27 -4.96
C LEU A 86 22.38 3.62 -6.40
N GLY A 87 22.78 4.86 -6.66
CA GLY A 87 23.38 5.28 -7.93
C GLY A 87 22.38 5.50 -9.06
N PHE A 88 21.11 5.77 -8.73
CA PHE A 88 20.13 6.22 -9.73
C PHE A 88 20.30 7.71 -10.01
N GLU A 89 20.24 8.11 -11.28
CA GLU A 89 20.38 9.52 -11.65
C GLU A 89 19.04 10.14 -11.98
N PHE A 90 18.51 10.92 -11.04
CA PHE A 90 17.29 11.69 -11.22
C PHE A 90 17.51 13.12 -10.71
N THR A 91 17.09 14.11 -11.47
CA THR A 91 16.78 15.44 -10.96
C THR A 91 15.56 15.37 -10.04
N LEU A 92 15.36 16.40 -9.20
CA LEU A 92 14.18 16.44 -8.32
C LEU A 92 12.84 16.37 -9.08
N PRO A 93 12.66 17.06 -10.23
CA PRO A 93 11.47 16.89 -11.07
C PRO A 93 11.31 15.47 -11.62
N GLU A 94 12.37 14.84 -12.12
CA GLU A 94 12.31 13.45 -12.60
C GLU A 94 11.95 12.48 -11.47
N PHE A 95 12.47 12.73 -10.26
CA PHE A 95 12.11 11.94 -9.08
C PHE A 95 10.63 12.11 -8.71
N LYS A 96 10.09 13.35 -8.79
CA LYS A 96 8.64 13.61 -8.63
C LYS A 96 7.81 12.80 -9.63
N GLU A 97 8.23 12.74 -10.89
CA GLU A 97 7.56 11.92 -11.92
C GLU A 97 7.64 10.42 -11.61
N LYS A 98 8.75 9.94 -11.03
CA LYS A 98 8.86 8.53 -10.59
C LYS A 98 7.91 8.25 -9.43
N LEU A 99 7.82 9.15 -8.45
CA LEU A 99 6.84 9.04 -7.37
C LEU A 99 5.41 9.05 -7.91
N PHE A 100 5.08 9.93 -8.87
CA PHE A 100 3.80 9.91 -9.56
C PHE A 100 3.53 8.55 -10.21
N THR A 101 4.50 8.02 -10.95
CA THR A 101 4.39 6.72 -11.62
C THR A 101 4.17 5.57 -10.66
N MET A 102 4.88 5.55 -9.52
CA MET A 102 4.77 4.47 -8.55
C MET A 102 3.47 4.53 -7.76
N TRP A 103 3.05 5.72 -7.35
CA TRP A 103 1.99 5.90 -6.38
C TRP A 103 0.63 6.24 -6.99
N PHE A 104 0.61 6.90 -8.14
CA PHE A 104 -0.61 7.48 -8.69
C PHE A 104 -0.97 6.93 -10.06
N LYS A 105 0.01 6.52 -10.88
CA LYS A 105 -0.27 5.94 -12.20
C LYS A 105 -1.01 4.60 -12.06
N LEU A 106 -2.07 4.45 -12.83
CA LEU A 106 -2.77 3.18 -13.02
C LEU A 106 -1.86 2.24 -13.81
N HIS A 107 -1.58 1.06 -13.26
CA HIS A 107 -0.76 0.07 -13.94
C HIS A 107 -1.65 -1.04 -14.50
N PRO A 108 -1.48 -1.45 -15.77
CA PRO A 108 -1.95 -2.74 -16.23
C PRO A 108 -1.13 -3.83 -15.54
N LEU A 109 -1.73 -4.52 -14.58
CA LEU A 109 -1.10 -5.65 -13.89
C LEU A 109 -1.24 -6.87 -14.81
N HIS A 110 -0.12 -7.29 -15.40
CA HIS A 110 -0.07 -8.41 -16.35
C HIS A 110 -0.21 -9.72 -15.56
N PHE A 111 -1.42 -10.28 -15.51
CA PHE A 111 -1.67 -11.58 -14.87
C PHE A 111 -1.86 -12.67 -15.94
N PRO A 112 -1.19 -13.83 -15.82
CA PRO A 112 -1.47 -14.97 -16.69
C PRO A 112 -2.83 -15.59 -16.35
N ILE A 113 -3.71 -15.73 -17.34
CA ILE A 113 -5.02 -16.39 -17.15
C ILE A 113 -4.82 -17.90 -16.95
N ILE A 114 -5.46 -18.46 -15.92
CA ILE A 114 -5.64 -19.92 -15.80
C ILE A 114 -6.92 -20.30 -16.54
N VAL A 115 -6.81 -21.02 -17.65
CA VAL A 115 -7.98 -21.52 -18.38
C VAL A 115 -8.59 -22.70 -17.59
N PRO A 116 -9.88 -22.67 -17.22
CA PRO A 116 -10.51 -23.78 -16.52
C PRO A 116 -10.37 -25.10 -17.30
N GLY A 117 -9.87 -26.15 -16.63
CA GLY A 117 -9.59 -27.46 -17.26
C GLY A 117 -8.16 -27.62 -17.79
N GLN A 118 -7.34 -26.56 -17.77
CA GLN A 118 -5.92 -26.65 -18.12
C GLN A 118 -5.11 -27.20 -16.94
N THR A 119 -4.33 -28.27 -17.17
CA THR A 119 -3.35 -28.74 -16.19
C THR A 119 -2.06 -27.93 -16.35
N LEU A 120 -1.76 -27.07 -15.37
CA LEU A 120 -0.51 -26.30 -15.34
C LEU A 120 0.56 -27.07 -14.55
N GLN A 121 1.72 -27.31 -15.15
CA GLN A 121 2.89 -27.88 -14.47
C GLN A 121 3.98 -26.82 -14.34
N ARG A 122 4.57 -26.70 -13.14
CA ARG A 122 5.69 -25.78 -12.90
C ARG A 122 6.86 -26.14 -13.83
N PRO A 123 7.42 -25.20 -14.61
CA PRO A 123 8.59 -25.47 -15.43
C PRO A 123 9.76 -25.92 -14.55
N LYS A 124 10.64 -26.77 -15.11
CA LYS A 124 11.96 -27.01 -14.51
C LYS A 124 12.74 -25.69 -14.48
N LYS A 125 13.49 -25.45 -13.39
CA LYS A 125 14.27 -24.22 -13.17
C LYS A 125 15.07 -23.84 -14.42
N GLY A 126 14.82 -22.65 -14.97
CA GLY A 126 15.51 -22.12 -16.16
C GLY A 126 14.78 -22.26 -17.50
N ARG A 127 13.58 -22.86 -17.55
CA ARG A 127 12.74 -22.92 -18.76
C ARG A 127 11.70 -21.80 -18.79
N LYS A 128 11.56 -21.10 -19.93
CA LYS A 128 10.63 -19.97 -20.18
C LYS A 128 9.62 -20.27 -21.30
N ASP A 129 9.28 -21.54 -21.52
CA ASP A 129 8.48 -22.02 -22.66
C ASP A 129 6.95 -21.98 -22.46
N ILE A 130 6.47 -21.40 -21.34
CA ILE A 130 5.02 -21.25 -21.09
C ILE A 130 4.61 -19.81 -21.36
N GLU A 131 3.89 -19.60 -22.46
CA GLU A 131 3.16 -18.37 -22.74
C GLU A 131 1.69 -18.56 -22.30
N LEU A 132 1.24 -17.74 -21.35
CA LEU A 132 -0.16 -17.70 -20.92
C LEU A 132 -0.77 -16.41 -21.49
N PRO A 133 -2.02 -16.43 -21.96
CA PRO A 133 -2.68 -15.19 -22.39
C PRO A 133 -2.72 -14.22 -21.21
N GLU A 134 -2.28 -12.99 -21.47
CA GLU A 134 -2.21 -11.88 -20.52
C GLU A 134 -3.39 -10.95 -20.79
N VAL A 135 -4.02 -10.44 -19.73
CA VAL A 135 -4.99 -9.36 -19.83
C VAL A 135 -4.38 -8.13 -19.19
N ASP A 136 -4.48 -6.99 -19.88
CA ASP A 136 -4.29 -5.69 -19.27
C ASP A 136 -5.48 -5.43 -18.35
N VAL A 137 -5.34 -5.78 -17.08
CA VAL A 137 -6.27 -5.32 -16.06
C VAL A 137 -5.66 -4.10 -15.42
N GLU A 138 -6.27 -2.94 -15.67
CA GLU A 138 -5.95 -1.71 -14.96
C GLU A 138 -6.26 -1.92 -13.48
N PHE A 139 -5.22 -2.04 -12.65
CA PHE A 139 -5.37 -2.18 -11.21
C PHE A 139 -4.77 -0.98 -10.47
N CYS A 140 -5.32 -0.77 -9.27
CA CYS A 140 -5.09 0.33 -8.33
C CYS A 140 -3.67 0.87 -8.31
N ALA A 141 -3.59 2.20 -8.31
CA ALA A 141 -2.36 2.92 -8.00
C ALA A 141 -1.87 2.59 -6.58
N GLY A 142 -0.55 2.65 -6.34
CA GLY A 142 0.04 2.34 -5.03
C GLY A 142 -0.56 3.16 -3.87
N PHE A 143 -1.03 4.37 -4.17
CA PHE A 143 -1.76 5.23 -3.23
C PHE A 143 -3.09 4.61 -2.79
N GLU A 144 -3.88 4.08 -3.73
CA GLU A 144 -5.14 3.43 -3.42
C GLU A 144 -4.92 2.17 -2.58
N HIS A 145 -3.94 1.37 -2.98
CA HIS A 145 -3.60 0.14 -2.27
C HIS A 145 -3.23 0.38 -0.81
N VAL A 146 -2.34 1.35 -0.58
CA VAL A 146 -1.80 1.61 0.76
C VAL A 146 -2.74 2.47 1.59
N PHE A 147 -3.26 3.57 1.04
CA PHE A 147 -3.97 4.60 1.79
C PHE A 147 -5.49 4.53 1.72
N LEU A 148 -6.09 4.06 0.63
CA LEU A 148 -7.56 3.96 0.52
C LEU A 148 -8.08 2.63 1.03
N GLY A 149 -7.46 1.55 0.56
CA GLY A 149 -7.99 0.20 0.68
C GLY A 149 -8.97 -0.11 -0.44
N GLU A 150 -8.48 -0.82 -1.44
CA GLU A 150 -9.26 -1.41 -2.51
C GLU A 150 -9.90 -2.73 -2.06
N THR A 151 -11.01 -3.04 -2.72
CA THR A 151 -11.92 -4.11 -2.30
C THR A 151 -12.40 -4.89 -3.51
N GLU A 152 -12.63 -6.17 -3.31
CA GLU A 152 -13.12 -7.08 -4.33
C GLU A 152 -14.34 -7.85 -3.80
N ILE A 153 -15.32 -8.11 -4.66
CA ILE A 153 -16.47 -8.96 -4.36
C ILE A 153 -16.52 -10.01 -5.45
N HIS A 154 -16.40 -11.28 -5.09
CA HIS A 154 -16.57 -12.36 -6.07
C HIS A 154 -18.06 -12.66 -6.28
N GLU A 155 -18.37 -13.18 -7.45
CA GLU A 155 -19.74 -13.58 -7.78
C GLU A 155 -20.26 -14.62 -6.78
N GLY A 156 -21.38 -14.30 -6.13
CA GLY A 156 -22.00 -15.14 -5.11
C GLY A 156 -21.54 -14.88 -3.67
N ASP A 157 -20.53 -14.04 -3.44
CA ASP A 157 -20.10 -13.65 -2.10
C ASP A 157 -21.01 -12.56 -1.51
N THR A 158 -21.45 -12.76 -0.27
CA THR A 158 -22.17 -11.72 0.50
C THR A 158 -21.22 -10.78 1.24
N VAL A 159 -19.96 -11.18 1.41
CA VAL A 159 -18.90 -10.43 2.09
C VAL A 159 -17.71 -10.31 1.16
N GLY A 160 -17.33 -9.08 0.82
CA GLY A 160 -16.17 -8.82 -0.02
C GLY A 160 -14.84 -8.96 0.73
N VAL A 161 -13.74 -8.90 -0.01
CA VAL A 161 -12.38 -8.97 0.50
C VAL A 161 -11.73 -7.59 0.40
N ILE A 162 -10.91 -7.25 1.40
CA ILE A 162 -10.08 -6.04 1.39
C ILE A 162 -8.68 -6.43 0.90
N LEU A 163 -8.23 -5.88 -0.23
CA LEU A 163 -6.95 -6.24 -0.86
C LEU A 163 -5.79 -5.40 -0.33
N GLY A 164 -5.99 -4.10 -0.15
CA GLY A 164 -5.02 -3.18 0.46
C GLY A 164 -5.41 -2.77 1.89
N TYR A 165 -5.45 -1.46 2.15
CA TYR A 165 -5.79 -0.85 3.45
C TYR A 165 -4.67 -1.05 4.47
N HIS A 166 -3.59 -0.28 4.30
CA HIS A 166 -2.33 -0.45 5.04
C HIS A 166 -1.86 0.83 5.76
N TYR A 167 -2.79 1.75 6.07
CA TYR A 167 -2.44 3.00 6.75
C TYR A 167 -3.21 3.23 8.06
N TRP A 168 -2.47 3.43 9.14
CA TRP A 168 -3.00 3.51 10.50
C TRP A 168 -3.94 4.70 10.73
N LEU A 169 -3.67 5.86 10.14
CA LEU A 169 -4.49 7.04 10.35
C LEU A 169 -5.84 6.88 9.65
N LYS A 170 -5.86 6.27 8.46
CA LYS A 170 -7.12 5.91 7.77
C LYS A 170 -7.92 4.92 8.60
N PHE A 171 -7.27 3.90 9.15
CA PHE A 171 -7.89 2.96 10.08
C PHE A 171 -8.53 3.68 11.27
N PHE A 172 -7.78 4.54 11.94
CA PHE A 172 -8.29 5.33 13.06
C PHE A 172 -9.51 6.16 12.67
N LEU A 173 -9.45 6.87 11.54
CA LEU A 173 -10.54 7.72 11.05
C LEU A 173 -11.81 6.91 10.71
N ASP A 174 -11.68 5.72 10.14
CA ASP A 174 -12.84 4.88 9.87
C ASP A 174 -13.37 4.17 11.14
N GLU A 175 -12.50 3.85 12.10
CA GLU A 175 -12.86 3.25 13.38
C GLU A 175 -13.69 4.23 14.23
N ILE A 176 -13.29 5.51 14.30
CA ILE A 176 -14.07 6.53 15.05
C ILE A 176 -15.43 6.85 14.41
N VAL A 177 -15.56 6.65 13.09
CA VAL A 177 -16.83 6.81 12.36
C VAL A 177 -17.68 5.53 12.45
N GLY A 178 -17.13 4.44 12.98
CA GLY A 178 -17.83 3.15 13.12
C GLY A 178 -17.94 2.37 11.81
N ARG A 179 -17.15 2.70 10.79
CA ARG A 179 -17.09 1.96 9.51
C ARG A 179 -16.13 0.78 9.57
N VAL A 180 -15.11 0.85 10.42
CA VAL A 180 -14.17 -0.26 10.65
C VAL A 180 -14.42 -0.87 12.01
N ASN A 181 -14.50 -2.20 12.05
CA ASN A 181 -14.49 -2.95 13.30
C ASN A 181 -13.23 -3.82 13.39
N TYR A 182 -12.39 -3.53 14.38
CA TYR A 182 -11.21 -4.32 14.70
C TYR A 182 -11.63 -5.65 15.36
N LEU A 183 -11.28 -6.79 14.77
CA LEU A 183 -11.71 -8.12 15.23
C LEU A 183 -10.63 -8.87 16.02
N GLY A 184 -9.51 -8.22 16.37
CA GLY A 184 -8.40 -8.83 17.10
C GLY A 184 -7.07 -8.85 16.34
N SER A 185 -6.00 -9.12 17.08
CA SER A 185 -4.63 -9.10 16.54
C SER A 185 -4.13 -10.50 16.19
N ARG A 186 -2.94 -10.60 15.58
CA ARG A 186 -2.25 -11.89 15.42
C ARG A 186 -1.18 -12.14 16.48
N TYR A 187 -1.12 -11.29 17.51
CA TYR A 187 -0.19 -11.48 18.62
C TYR A 187 -0.75 -12.44 19.65
N HIS A 188 0.07 -13.42 20.05
CA HIS A 188 -0.24 -14.29 21.18
C HIS A 188 -0.59 -13.48 22.44
N ARG A 189 -1.48 -14.03 23.27
CA ARG A 189 -2.06 -13.31 24.43
C ARG A 189 -1.00 -12.64 25.30
N ASN A 190 0.11 -13.33 25.54
CA ASN A 190 1.21 -12.90 26.42
C ASN A 190 2.45 -12.38 25.66
N SER A 191 2.31 -12.02 24.38
CA SER A 191 3.46 -11.55 23.59
C SER A 191 3.92 -10.16 24.05
N HIS A 192 5.19 -10.03 24.42
CA HIS A 192 5.82 -8.73 24.68
C HIS A 192 5.81 -7.82 23.45
N ALA A 193 5.71 -8.39 22.25
CA ALA A 193 5.58 -7.61 21.02
C ALA A 193 4.29 -6.76 20.96
N LYS A 194 3.33 -6.97 21.88
CA LYS A 194 2.16 -6.10 22.02
C LYS A 194 2.47 -4.73 22.63
N LEU A 195 3.55 -4.63 23.41
CA LEU A 195 3.88 -3.40 24.13
C LEU A 195 4.54 -2.40 23.17
N GLY A 196 3.81 -1.33 22.85
CA GLY A 196 4.33 -0.25 21.99
C GLY A 196 4.61 -0.68 20.55
N ALA A 197 3.86 -1.66 20.02
CA ALA A 197 4.09 -2.22 18.70
C ALA A 197 4.05 -1.14 17.60
N PRO A 198 5.18 -0.84 16.92
CA PRO A 198 5.21 0.13 15.82
C PRO A 198 4.67 -0.44 14.50
N PHE A 199 4.40 -1.74 14.49
CA PHE A 199 3.79 -2.50 13.42
C PHE A 199 2.73 -3.39 14.04
N VAL A 200 1.59 -3.54 13.37
CA VAL A 200 0.49 -4.37 13.84
C VAL A 200 0.08 -5.35 12.75
N GLU A 201 -0.30 -6.55 13.17
CA GLU A 201 -0.97 -7.53 12.34
C GLU A 201 -2.33 -7.86 12.95
N LEU A 202 -3.39 -7.74 12.16
CA LEU A 202 -4.76 -7.71 12.64
C LEU A 202 -5.77 -8.22 11.62
N LYS A 203 -6.97 -8.49 12.14
CA LYS A 203 -8.17 -8.81 11.37
C LYS A 203 -9.19 -7.70 11.61
N PHE A 204 -9.89 -7.28 10.56
CA PHE A 204 -10.93 -6.26 10.70
C PHE A 204 -12.01 -6.39 9.63
N ARG A 205 -13.20 -5.93 9.99
CA ARG A 205 -14.33 -5.71 9.10
C ARG A 205 -14.35 -4.25 8.66
N TRP A 206 -14.72 -4.01 7.42
CA TRP A 206 -14.96 -2.67 6.91
C TRP A 206 -16.31 -2.63 6.20
N ASP A 207 -17.20 -1.76 6.67
CA ASP A 207 -18.53 -1.56 6.12
C ASP A 207 -18.54 -0.30 5.25
N LYS A 208 -18.87 -0.45 3.96
CA LYS A 208 -18.98 0.63 2.97
C LYS A 208 -20.40 0.66 2.41
N GLY A 209 -21.22 1.58 2.91
CA GLY A 209 -22.64 1.60 2.59
C GLY A 209 -23.30 0.31 3.09
N ASP A 210 -24.04 -0.37 2.23
CA ASP A 210 -24.72 -1.63 2.55
C ASP A 210 -23.83 -2.87 2.38
N GLN A 211 -22.57 -2.69 1.95
CA GLN A 211 -21.66 -3.79 1.69
C GLN A 211 -20.62 -3.95 2.80
N THR A 212 -20.43 -5.19 3.24
CA THR A 212 -19.41 -5.58 4.22
C THR A 212 -18.21 -6.21 3.52
N PHE A 213 -17.01 -5.85 3.98
CA PHE A 213 -15.73 -6.41 3.56
C PHE A 213 -14.92 -6.93 4.74
N LEU A 214 -14.13 -7.98 4.51
CA LEU A 214 -13.29 -8.59 5.54
C LEU A 214 -11.81 -8.61 5.13
N LYS A 215 -10.95 -8.02 5.96
CA LYS A 215 -9.50 -8.24 5.92
C LYS A 215 -9.15 -9.38 6.86
N LYS A 216 -8.98 -10.59 6.32
CA LYS A 216 -8.60 -11.78 7.12
C LYS A 216 -7.22 -11.65 7.76
N ARG A 217 -6.32 -10.92 7.08
CA ARG A 217 -4.97 -10.62 7.51
C ARG A 217 -4.56 -9.26 6.93
N GLY A 218 -4.51 -8.24 7.79
CA GLY A 218 -4.02 -6.91 7.47
C GLY A 218 -2.84 -6.56 8.36
N SER A 219 -1.95 -5.72 7.84
CA SER A 219 -0.83 -5.24 8.62
C SER A 219 -0.40 -3.85 8.22
N PHE A 220 -0.01 -3.03 9.18
CA PHE A 220 0.48 -1.69 8.91
C PHE A 220 1.37 -1.17 10.02
N PHE A 221 2.19 -0.17 9.70
CA PHE A 221 2.93 0.59 10.69
C PHE A 221 2.02 1.59 11.42
N VAL A 222 2.27 1.80 12.71
CA VAL A 222 1.52 2.73 13.57
C VAL A 222 2.40 3.93 13.89
N GLY A 223 1.91 5.12 13.52
CA GLY A 223 2.60 6.39 13.79
C GLY A 223 3.25 7.08 12.59
N PRO A 224 3.71 6.39 11.52
CA PRO A 224 4.31 7.08 10.38
C PRO A 224 3.40 8.11 9.69
N SER A 225 4.01 9.20 9.25
CA SER A 225 3.39 10.20 8.39
C SER A 225 3.23 9.69 6.96
N PRO A 226 2.34 10.29 6.14
CA PRO A 226 2.16 9.86 4.76
C PRO A 226 3.46 9.97 3.96
N GLU A 227 4.25 11.03 4.15
CA GLU A 227 5.54 11.17 3.48
C GLU A 227 6.57 10.10 3.88
N TYR A 228 6.53 9.59 5.12
CA TYR A 228 7.42 8.51 5.54
C TYR A 228 7.06 7.21 4.82
N ILE A 229 5.76 6.88 4.74
CA ILE A 229 5.31 5.68 4.04
C ILE A 229 5.72 5.75 2.58
N VAL A 230 5.51 6.89 1.92
CA VAL A 230 5.94 7.09 0.54
C VAL A 230 7.47 6.97 0.41
N ALA A 231 8.24 7.62 1.29
CA ALA A 231 9.70 7.57 1.26
C ALA A 231 10.24 6.14 1.45
N ALA A 232 9.77 5.44 2.48
CA ALA A 232 10.24 4.09 2.82
C ALA A 232 9.92 3.07 1.74
N ALA A 233 8.70 3.09 1.19
CA ALA A 233 8.34 2.20 0.10
C ALA A 233 9.07 2.57 -1.20
N SER A 234 9.33 3.85 -1.46
CA SER A 234 10.17 4.26 -2.60
C SER A 234 11.59 3.72 -2.47
N VAL A 235 12.23 3.85 -1.31
CA VAL A 235 13.57 3.29 -1.07
C VAL A 235 13.57 1.77 -1.26
N ALA A 236 12.64 1.06 -0.62
CA ALA A 236 12.55 -0.40 -0.72
C ALA A 236 12.36 -0.86 -2.17
N PHE A 237 11.58 -0.12 -2.94
CA PHE A 237 11.34 -0.40 -4.35
C PHE A 237 12.60 -0.18 -5.20
N PHE A 238 13.32 0.93 -5.04
CA PHE A 238 14.57 1.16 -5.78
C PHE A 238 15.70 0.21 -5.35
N GLU A 239 15.74 -0.18 -4.08
CA GLU A 239 16.72 -1.14 -3.57
C GLU A 239 16.49 -2.56 -4.12
N THR A 240 15.24 -2.92 -4.42
CA THR A 240 14.86 -4.22 -4.98
C THR A 240 14.69 -4.22 -6.50
N SER A 241 14.76 -3.04 -7.13
CA SER A 241 14.69 -2.91 -8.59
C SER A 241 15.93 -3.54 -9.23
N THR A 242 15.73 -4.63 -9.98
CA THR A 242 16.81 -5.18 -10.80
C THR A 242 17.13 -4.23 -11.96
N PRO A 243 18.33 -4.29 -12.55
CA PRO A 243 18.66 -3.49 -13.73
C PRO A 243 17.64 -3.64 -14.87
N GLU A 244 17.12 -4.85 -15.08
CA GLU A 244 16.11 -5.13 -16.12
C GLU A 244 14.76 -4.49 -15.79
N LEU A 245 14.36 -4.49 -14.51
CA LEU A 245 13.13 -3.85 -14.08
C LEU A 245 13.26 -2.33 -14.17
N ALA A 246 14.40 -1.79 -13.76
CA ALA A 246 14.71 -0.37 -13.88
C ALA A 246 14.67 0.08 -15.36
N GLU A 247 15.34 -0.65 -16.26
CA GLU A 247 15.35 -0.35 -17.69
C GLU A 247 13.93 -0.42 -18.30
N LYS A 248 13.12 -1.42 -17.93
CA LYS A 248 11.70 -1.54 -18.36
C LYS A 248 10.88 -0.29 -18.05
N TYR A 249 11.12 0.37 -16.91
CA TYR A 249 10.44 1.60 -16.52
C TYR A 249 11.19 2.89 -16.93
N GLY A 250 12.25 2.76 -17.76
CA GLY A 250 13.06 3.87 -18.23
C GLY A 250 13.92 4.51 -17.13
N TRP A 251 14.37 3.70 -16.17
CA TRP A 251 15.25 4.12 -15.07
C TRP A 251 16.64 3.55 -15.30
N VAL A 252 17.64 4.42 -15.33
CA VAL A 252 19.01 4.03 -15.67
C VAL A 252 19.85 4.06 -14.39
N PRO A 253 20.17 2.91 -13.78
CA PRO A 253 21.15 2.84 -12.69
C PRO A 253 22.57 3.00 -13.25
N LYS A 254 23.43 3.81 -12.62
CA LYS A 254 24.76 4.12 -13.18
C LYS A 254 25.88 3.15 -12.80
N ARG A 255 25.65 2.11 -11.99
CA ARG A 255 26.73 1.19 -11.53
C ARG A 255 26.48 -0.26 -11.86
N SER A 256 27.47 -0.86 -12.54
CA SER A 256 27.61 -2.28 -12.90
C SER A 256 27.83 -3.24 -11.71
N ASN A 257 27.51 -2.85 -10.47
CA ASN A 257 28.00 -3.53 -9.26
C ASN A 257 26.89 -4.07 -8.35
N TYR A 258 25.69 -4.35 -8.87
CA TYR A 258 24.79 -5.25 -8.16
C TYR A 258 25.25 -6.71 -8.37
N VAL A 259 25.82 -7.26 -7.29
CA VAL A 259 26.10 -8.68 -7.04
C VAL A 259 27.38 -9.27 -7.69
N THR A 260 28.55 -8.89 -7.18
CA THR A 260 29.73 -9.80 -7.16
C THR A 260 30.54 -9.81 -5.85
N GLU A 261 30.11 -9.10 -4.80
CA GLU A 261 30.76 -9.22 -3.47
C GLU A 261 29.72 -9.40 -2.35
N ARG A 262 28.98 -10.52 -2.42
CA ARG A 262 28.64 -11.28 -1.22
C ARG A 262 29.30 -12.65 -1.35
N ASN A 263 30.63 -12.65 -1.23
CA ASN A 263 31.41 -13.88 -1.06
C ASN A 263 31.83 -14.00 0.41
N VAL A 264 31.27 -15.05 1.04
CA VAL A 264 31.69 -15.75 2.28
C VAL A 264 31.57 -14.99 3.60
#